data_AF-A0A836UAW6-F1
#
_entry.id   AF-A0A836UAW6-F1
#
_cell.length_a   1.000
_cell.length_b   1.000
_cell.length_c   1.000
_cell.angle_alpha   90.00
_cell.angle_beta   90.00
_cell.angle_gamma   90.00
#
_symmetry.space_group_name_H-M   'P 1'
#
loop_
_entity.id
_entity.type
_entity.pdbx_description
1 polymer ?
#
loop_
_entity_poly.entity_id
_entity_poly.type
_entity_poly.pdbx_seq_one_letter_code
_entity_poly.pdbx_strand_id
1 'polypeptide(L)'
;SDVDGDDRIAFVYTPLVDDVGLGGFQDPASVLQEEFGGSGNLIDLLFLSPTQPASSYRSLLVHEFQHLINFHQHVLIRGGASEATWLDEGLSHVAEDLVDGFAAGGNSDNVSAFLANPGAVGLTAQDHVTSAERGAGYLFVRSLVDRFGEGILLRLVQTGLSDRDSVEEAAGVPFRELLAGFAVRLYASGTDLAGHSRFSFSFSGLGGRGTRGFPQPAILRTGADDELAGSIRPRGVAFVEVTGTSIRLQAPVAAELGAVSIGLPLDFVARVDIPIDHFAGVRFDTPLPGVFASGDPVVVRGQVLDATLTEVTAQYSVNGDAISSFDISVADDGHFSRTILLDHDQVGDLAFDLFVGNEEGSTHAGSFAPVIVTAGADPILLPVGFFDGVLLDAPLQTRIQAGASVPVSGQVTDAAVDGVLIELVDGDDDRVSFSLPVEASRFALDLAFGAELIGPWELRLFTGRSADFSYRGGFDIVVGEPTTTAVSEVVGSLPDAFALAQPYPNPFNASIVVPLQTAGEGVIDIAVYDLAGQRLVTLHQGWLPAGSHRLRWNGHGQRGIAAASGVYLIRANTRDWQGSRKVLVLR
;
A
#
# COMPACT_ATOMS: atom_id res chain seq x y z
N SER A 1 8.17 30.08 14.86
CA SER A 1 7.77 31.36 15.46
C SER A 1 9.02 32.14 15.71
N ASP A 2 8.91 33.46 15.69
CA ASP A 2 9.88 34.35 16.30
C ASP A 2 9.02 35.47 16.89
N VAL A 3 8.56 35.26 18.13
CA VAL A 3 7.58 36.12 18.81
C VAL A 3 8.22 37.46 19.16
N ASP A 4 9.50 37.47 19.48
CA ASP A 4 10.29 38.66 19.85
C ASP A 4 11.17 39.22 18.72
N GLY A 5 11.24 38.54 17.57
CA GLY A 5 11.91 39.05 16.37
C GLY A 5 13.44 38.93 16.42
N ASP A 6 13.97 38.01 17.25
CA ASP A 6 15.40 37.86 17.52
C ASP A 6 16.04 36.62 16.86
N ASP A 7 15.26 35.86 16.09
CA ASP A 7 15.58 34.59 15.45
C ASP A 7 16.04 33.48 16.44
N ARG A 8 15.58 33.47 17.69
CA ARG A 8 15.98 32.49 18.72
C ARG A 8 14.80 31.85 19.44
N ILE A 9 15.07 30.67 20.02
CA ILE A 9 14.17 29.97 20.93
C ILE A 9 14.98 29.60 22.18
N ALA A 10 14.45 29.95 23.35
CA ALA A 10 15.07 29.69 24.63
C ALA A 10 14.63 28.33 25.18
N PHE A 11 15.61 27.46 25.47
CA PHE A 11 15.38 26.18 26.15
C PHE A 11 15.74 26.31 27.63
N VAL A 12 14.78 26.08 28.51
CA VAL A 12 14.97 26.08 29.96
C VAL A 12 14.95 24.64 30.47
N TYR A 13 16.11 24.15 30.93
CA TYR A 13 16.22 22.85 31.58
C TYR A 13 15.98 23.02 33.07
N THR A 14 14.90 22.43 33.61
CA THR A 14 14.62 22.52 35.04
C THR A 14 13.94 21.25 35.57
N PRO A 15 14.39 20.70 36.72
CA PRO A 15 13.72 19.58 37.38
C PRO A 15 12.31 19.94 37.87
N LEU A 16 11.98 21.23 37.96
CA LEU A 16 10.63 21.69 38.33
C LEU A 16 9.55 21.23 37.34
N VAL A 17 9.94 20.89 36.10
CA VAL A 17 9.02 20.31 35.11
C VAL A 17 8.55 18.93 35.54
N ASP A 18 9.39 18.15 36.24
CA ASP A 18 9.09 16.76 36.64
C ASP A 18 7.87 16.65 37.57
N ASP A 19 7.51 17.74 38.26
CA ASP A 19 6.36 17.82 39.17
C ASP A 19 5.05 18.24 38.49
N VAL A 20 5.09 18.70 37.21
CA VAL A 20 3.93 19.22 36.46
C VAL A 20 3.72 18.56 35.08
N GLY A 21 4.67 17.77 34.56
CA GLY A 21 4.53 17.05 33.28
C GLY A 21 5.85 16.67 32.61
N LEU A 22 5.80 16.25 31.34
CA LEU A 22 6.99 15.84 30.56
C LEU A 22 7.77 17.04 29.97
N GLY A 23 7.14 18.21 29.94
CA GLY A 23 7.52 19.43 29.24
C GLY A 23 6.26 20.11 28.71
N GLY A 24 6.36 21.39 28.35
CA GLY A 24 5.22 22.14 27.83
C GLY A 24 5.53 23.60 27.57
N PHE A 25 4.85 24.19 26.60
CA PHE A 25 4.60 25.62 26.51
C PHE A 25 3.51 25.98 27.54
N GLN A 26 3.87 26.67 28.63
CA GLN A 26 2.98 26.82 29.79
C GLN A 26 2.09 28.07 29.71
N ASP A 27 0.84 27.92 30.18
CA ASP A 27 -0.17 28.97 30.36
C ASP A 27 0.42 30.29 30.95
N PRO A 28 0.12 31.46 30.34
CA PRO A 28 0.58 32.78 30.79
C PRO A 28 0.23 33.16 32.25
N ALA A 29 -0.53 32.35 32.99
CA ALA A 29 -0.88 32.62 34.37
C ALA A 29 0.18 32.25 35.44
N SER A 30 1.23 31.50 35.11
CA SER A 30 1.98 30.76 36.16
C SER A 30 3.40 31.23 36.51
N VAL A 31 4.05 32.14 35.76
CA VAL A 31 5.40 32.60 36.15
C VAL A 31 5.56 34.10 35.86
N LEU A 32 5.47 34.89 36.93
CA LEU A 32 5.55 36.36 37.02
C LEU A 32 4.25 37.11 36.68
N GLN A 33 3.38 37.22 37.69
CA GLN A 33 2.46 38.37 37.78
C GLN A 33 3.29 39.64 37.98
N GLU A 34 3.66 40.32 36.90
CA GLU A 34 3.95 41.75 36.98
C GLU A 34 2.64 42.56 36.92
N GLU A 35 2.61 43.62 37.72
CA GLU A 35 1.50 44.53 38.04
C GLU A 35 0.75 45.20 36.86
N PHE A 36 0.97 44.79 35.62
CA PHE A 36 0.28 45.35 34.44
C PHE A 36 -0.18 44.22 33.51
N GLY A 37 -1.47 43.90 33.58
CA GLY A 37 -2.10 42.78 32.88
C GLY A 37 -1.84 42.73 31.37
N GLY A 38 -0.97 41.81 30.96
CA GLY A 38 -0.85 41.32 29.59
C GLY A 38 -0.65 39.81 29.60
N SER A 39 -1.54 39.08 28.94
CA SER A 39 -1.35 37.67 28.57
C SER A 39 -0.54 37.62 27.28
N GLY A 40 0.78 37.41 27.39
CA GLY A 40 1.66 37.27 26.23
C GLY A 40 3.05 36.75 26.58
N ASN A 41 3.54 35.79 25.79
CA ASN A 41 4.94 35.36 25.85
C ASN A 41 5.80 36.48 25.27
N LEU A 42 6.73 37.00 26.07
CA LEU A 42 7.67 38.02 25.62
C LEU A 42 8.88 37.44 24.86
N ILE A 43 9.03 36.11 24.84
CA ILE A 43 10.09 35.34 24.16
C ILE A 43 9.57 33.94 23.80
N ASP A 44 10.12 33.29 22.77
CA ASP A 44 9.86 31.88 22.45
C ASP A 44 10.57 30.97 23.47
N LEU A 45 9.81 30.35 24.40
CA LEU A 45 10.38 29.60 25.53
C LEU A 45 9.84 28.17 25.65
N LEU A 46 10.74 27.20 25.79
CA LEU A 46 10.45 25.78 25.96
C LEU A 46 11.08 25.22 27.24
N PHE A 47 10.27 24.58 28.08
CA PHE A 47 10.74 23.92 29.29
C PHE A 47 11.02 22.43 29.03
N LEU A 48 12.20 21.96 29.43
CA LEU A 48 12.62 20.58 29.28
C LEU A 48 12.98 19.97 30.64
N SER A 49 12.36 18.83 30.94
CA SER A 49 12.82 17.96 32.03
C SER A 49 14.24 17.50 31.73
N PRO A 50 15.18 17.45 32.71
CA PRO A 50 16.51 16.89 32.51
C PRO A 50 16.58 15.36 32.71
N THR A 51 15.48 14.71 33.12
CA THR A 51 15.46 13.30 33.55
C THR A 51 14.82 12.35 32.55
N GLN A 52 14.27 12.85 31.44
CA GLN A 52 13.60 12.04 30.42
C GLN A 52 14.58 11.39 29.43
N PRO A 53 14.22 10.23 28.84
CA PRO A 53 15.03 9.60 27.81
C PRO A 53 15.06 10.43 26.53
N ALA A 54 16.20 10.40 25.83
CA ALA A 54 16.47 11.21 24.63
C ALA A 54 15.38 11.10 23.54
N SER A 55 14.75 9.92 23.43
CA SER A 55 13.67 9.63 22.48
C SER A 55 12.41 10.46 22.72
N SER A 56 12.08 10.79 23.97
CA SER A 56 10.87 11.54 24.32
C SER A 56 10.95 13.01 23.93
N TYR A 57 12.17 13.59 23.93
CA TYR A 57 12.34 14.98 23.52
C TYR A 57 12.07 15.20 22.03
N ARG A 58 12.27 14.20 21.16
CA ARG A 58 12.00 14.39 19.72
C ARG A 58 10.52 14.66 19.48
N SER A 59 9.64 13.82 20.04
CA SER A 59 8.19 14.00 19.95
C SER A 59 7.73 15.26 20.67
N LEU A 60 8.18 15.45 21.92
CA LEU A 60 7.84 16.63 22.71
C LEU A 60 8.22 17.93 22.00
N LEU A 61 9.43 18.02 21.45
CA LEU A 61 9.87 19.23 20.76
C LEU A 61 9.01 19.51 19.53
N VAL A 62 8.72 18.53 18.67
CA VAL A 62 7.88 18.81 17.50
C VAL A 62 6.44 19.17 17.86
N HIS A 63 5.93 18.64 18.97
CA HIS A 63 4.63 19.00 19.52
C HIS A 63 4.60 20.49 19.90
N GLU A 64 5.53 20.92 20.76
CA GLU A 64 5.59 22.31 21.21
C GLU A 64 5.92 23.29 20.08
N PHE A 65 6.78 22.88 19.14
CA PHE A 65 7.07 23.69 17.95
C PHE A 65 5.85 23.86 17.04
N GLN A 66 4.93 22.89 17.00
CA GLN A 66 3.73 23.01 16.18
C GLN A 66 2.77 24.06 16.74
N HIS A 67 2.59 24.16 18.06
CA HIS A 67 1.83 25.26 18.70
C HIS A 67 2.39 26.63 18.31
N LEU A 68 3.72 26.76 18.35
CA LEU A 68 4.42 27.97 17.94
C LEU A 68 4.21 28.31 16.46
N ILE A 69 4.22 27.31 15.58
CA ILE A 69 3.93 27.49 14.15
C ILE A 69 2.50 27.99 13.95
N ASN A 70 1.52 27.38 14.62
CA ASN A 70 0.11 27.77 14.55
C ASN A 70 -0.08 29.22 15.02
N PHE A 71 0.39 29.55 16.23
CA PHE A 71 0.28 30.92 16.74
C PHE A 71 0.92 31.96 15.80
N HIS A 72 2.13 31.68 15.31
CA HIS A 72 2.83 32.60 14.42
C HIS A 72 2.09 32.81 13.09
N GLN A 73 1.59 31.74 12.47
CA GLN A 73 0.95 31.84 11.15
C GLN A 73 -0.45 32.47 11.21
N HIS A 74 -1.24 32.11 12.23
CA HIS A 74 -2.59 32.61 12.43
C HIS A 74 -2.59 34.06 12.94
N VAL A 75 -1.82 34.33 14.00
CA VAL A 75 -1.86 35.62 14.70
C VAL A 75 -0.84 36.60 14.13
N LEU A 76 0.45 36.23 14.10
CA LEU A 76 1.52 37.20 13.81
C LEU A 76 1.63 37.54 12.31
N ILE A 77 1.46 36.55 11.44
CA ILE A 77 1.57 36.75 9.98
C ILE A 77 0.24 37.23 9.36
N ARG A 78 -0.89 36.70 9.82
CA ARG A 78 -2.20 36.92 9.17
C ARG A 78 -3.15 37.81 9.97
N GLY A 79 -2.84 38.15 11.22
CA GLY A 79 -3.68 39.00 12.07
C GLY A 79 -5.02 38.36 12.46
N GLY A 80 -5.11 37.03 12.41
CA GLY A 80 -6.27 36.25 12.83
C GLY A 80 -6.31 35.98 14.34
N ALA A 81 -7.28 35.18 14.77
CA ALA A 81 -7.34 34.65 16.13
C ALA A 81 -6.38 33.47 16.31
N SER A 82 -6.03 33.13 17.55
CA SER A 82 -5.35 31.86 17.83
C SER A 82 -6.24 30.68 17.41
N GLU A 83 -5.61 29.60 16.96
CA GLU A 83 -6.32 28.37 16.59
C GLU A 83 -7.06 27.77 17.79
N ALA A 84 -8.19 27.12 17.55
CA ALA A 84 -8.97 26.47 18.59
C ALA A 84 -8.19 25.31 19.21
N THR A 85 -8.27 25.18 20.54
CA THR A 85 -7.46 24.23 21.33
C THR A 85 -7.50 22.81 20.77
N TRP A 86 -8.68 22.30 20.39
CA TRP A 86 -8.81 20.94 19.84
C TRP A 86 -8.05 20.73 18.51
N LEU A 87 -8.01 21.75 17.65
CA LEU A 87 -7.39 21.67 16.33
C LEU A 87 -5.89 21.92 16.44
N ASP A 88 -5.48 22.86 17.29
CA ASP A 88 -4.08 23.12 17.60
C ASP A 88 -3.40 21.87 18.16
N GLU A 89 -4.02 21.22 19.14
CA GLU A 89 -3.55 19.98 19.75
C GLU A 89 -3.60 18.78 18.78
N GLY A 90 -4.63 18.71 17.94
CA GLY A 90 -4.71 17.71 16.88
C GLY A 90 -3.57 17.82 15.88
N LEU A 91 -3.20 19.05 15.48
CA LEU A 91 -2.05 19.32 14.60
C LEU A 91 -0.73 18.98 15.30
N SER A 92 -0.55 19.33 16.57
CA SER A 92 0.65 19.00 17.36
C SER A 92 0.86 17.49 17.49
N HIS A 93 -0.20 16.73 17.74
CA HIS A 93 -0.13 15.26 17.77
C HIS A 93 0.13 14.64 16.40
N VAL A 94 -0.34 15.25 15.30
CA VAL A 94 0.06 14.82 13.94
C VAL A 94 1.54 15.14 13.68
N ALA A 95 2.07 16.24 14.18
CA ALA A 95 3.49 16.57 14.06
C ALA A 95 4.39 15.53 14.75
N GLU A 96 3.98 14.98 15.89
CA GLU A 96 4.66 13.85 16.55
C GLU A 96 4.68 12.60 15.66
N ASP A 97 3.56 12.29 14.99
CA ASP A 97 3.46 11.15 14.07
C ASP A 97 4.43 11.29 12.88
N LEU A 98 4.60 12.51 12.34
CA LEU A 98 5.52 12.80 11.24
C LEU A 98 7.01 12.56 11.57
N VAL A 99 7.37 12.42 12.85
CA VAL A 99 8.74 12.11 13.29
C VAL A 99 8.88 10.72 13.90
N ASP A 100 7.98 9.80 13.53
CA ASP A 100 7.89 8.44 14.07
C ASP A 100 7.68 8.41 15.60
N GLY A 101 7.07 9.48 16.12
CA GLY A 101 6.89 9.77 17.53
C GLY A 101 5.58 9.26 18.12
N PHE A 102 4.74 8.55 17.37
CA PHE A 102 3.37 8.18 17.75
C PHE A 102 3.24 7.62 19.19
N ALA A 103 3.98 6.58 19.54
CA ALA A 103 3.92 6.02 20.90
C ALA A 103 4.63 6.91 21.93
N ALA A 104 5.77 7.50 21.56
CA ALA A 104 6.59 8.31 22.47
C ALA A 104 5.98 9.68 22.80
N GLY A 105 5.13 10.22 21.93
CA GLY A 105 4.34 11.45 22.15
C GLY A 105 3.00 11.21 22.85
N GLY A 106 2.68 9.95 23.19
CA GLY A 106 1.44 9.62 23.90
C GLY A 106 0.20 9.49 23.00
N ASN A 107 0.34 9.52 21.68
CA ASN A 107 -0.79 9.34 20.76
C ASN A 107 -1.47 7.98 20.91
N SER A 108 -0.71 6.92 21.25
CA SER A 108 -1.29 5.61 21.53
C SER A 108 -2.30 5.66 22.68
N ASP A 109 -1.98 6.41 23.73
CA ASP A 109 -2.77 6.49 24.95
C ASP A 109 -3.95 7.42 24.76
N ASN A 110 -3.75 8.56 24.09
CA ASN A 110 -4.79 9.51 23.72
C ASN A 110 -5.85 8.85 22.82
N VAL A 111 -5.42 8.12 21.78
CA VAL A 111 -6.33 7.39 20.90
C VAL A 111 -7.07 6.30 21.67
N SER A 112 -6.37 5.54 22.53
CA SER A 112 -7.01 4.51 23.36
C SER A 112 -8.08 5.11 24.29
N ALA A 113 -7.80 6.28 24.89
CA ALA A 113 -8.72 7.00 25.76
C ALA A 113 -9.98 7.47 25.01
N PHE A 114 -9.81 8.01 23.80
CA PHE A 114 -10.94 8.39 22.95
C PHE A 114 -11.80 7.18 22.57
N LEU A 115 -11.15 6.13 22.06
CA LEU A 115 -11.82 4.95 21.54
C LEU A 115 -12.57 4.17 22.62
N ALA A 116 -12.17 4.28 23.90
CA ALA A 116 -12.89 3.66 25.00
C ALA A 116 -14.35 4.13 25.12
N ASN A 117 -14.65 5.40 24.79
CA ASN A 117 -16.01 5.93 24.81
C ASN A 117 -16.18 7.16 23.88
N PRO A 118 -16.10 6.99 22.56
CA PRO A 118 -16.08 8.10 21.60
C PRO A 118 -17.37 8.95 21.61
N GLY A 119 -18.49 8.39 22.04
CA GLY A 119 -19.76 9.14 22.13
C GLY A 119 -19.87 10.06 23.34
N ALA A 120 -18.96 9.95 24.30
CA ALA A 120 -18.88 10.86 25.44
C ALA A 120 -17.91 12.04 25.20
N VAL A 121 -17.15 12.02 24.11
CA VAL A 121 -16.06 12.97 23.83
C VAL A 121 -16.50 13.92 22.71
N GLY A 122 -16.40 15.22 22.96
CA GLY A 122 -16.64 16.25 21.95
C GLY A 122 -15.38 16.51 21.10
N LEU A 123 -15.53 16.62 19.79
CA LEU A 123 -14.40 16.92 18.90
C LEU A 123 -13.89 18.35 19.04
N THR A 124 -14.78 19.35 19.10
CA THR A 124 -14.44 20.78 19.05
C THR A 124 -14.39 21.40 20.45
N ALA A 125 -13.61 20.79 21.35
CA ALA A 125 -13.37 21.33 22.69
C ALA A 125 -12.62 22.67 22.62
N GLN A 126 -13.11 23.67 23.34
CA GLN A 126 -12.57 25.04 23.29
C GLN A 126 -11.56 25.32 24.41
N ASP A 127 -11.68 24.63 25.55
CA ASP A 127 -10.83 24.79 26.75
C ASP A 127 -9.79 23.66 26.89
N HIS A 128 -9.25 23.42 28.09
CA HIS A 128 -8.29 22.34 28.38
C HIS A 128 -8.77 20.98 27.84
N VAL A 129 -8.04 20.44 26.87
CA VAL A 129 -8.36 19.15 26.26
C VAL A 129 -7.86 17.98 27.11
N THR A 130 -8.76 17.06 27.39
CA THR A 130 -8.47 15.75 27.98
C THR A 130 -7.71 14.85 27.00
N SER A 131 -7.07 13.77 27.49
CA SER A 131 -6.42 12.78 26.63
C SER A 131 -7.37 12.19 25.57
N ALA A 132 -8.64 12.04 25.90
CA ALA A 132 -9.65 11.56 24.96
C ALA A 132 -9.98 12.60 23.87
N GLU A 133 -10.06 13.88 24.22
CA GLU A 133 -10.27 14.96 23.23
C GLU A 133 -9.05 15.17 22.34
N ARG A 134 -7.84 15.03 22.89
CA ARG A 134 -6.58 14.98 22.12
C ARG A 134 -6.58 13.83 21.11
N GLY A 135 -7.02 12.64 21.54
CA GLY A 135 -7.18 11.47 20.67
C GLY A 135 -8.20 11.70 19.55
N ALA A 136 -9.32 12.34 19.87
CA ALA A 136 -10.35 12.70 18.88
C ALA A 136 -9.82 13.70 17.84
N GLY A 137 -9.17 14.77 18.29
CA GLY A 137 -8.56 15.80 17.44
C GLY A 137 -7.49 15.22 16.52
N TYR A 138 -6.56 14.43 17.07
CA TYR A 138 -5.53 13.73 16.30
C TYR A 138 -6.14 12.86 15.18
N LEU A 139 -7.11 11.99 15.51
CA LEU A 139 -7.72 11.11 14.51
C LEU A 139 -8.53 11.90 13.46
N PHE A 140 -9.16 13.01 13.86
CA PHE A 140 -9.87 13.85 12.92
C PHE A 140 -8.90 14.50 11.91
N VAL A 141 -7.82 15.13 12.38
CA VAL A 141 -6.81 15.73 11.49
C VAL A 141 -6.18 14.65 10.62
N ARG A 142 -5.88 13.47 11.16
CA ARG A 142 -5.38 12.33 10.37
C ARG A 142 -6.38 11.89 9.29
N SER A 143 -7.69 11.95 9.57
CA SER A 143 -8.72 11.66 8.56
C SER A 143 -8.72 12.68 7.42
N LEU A 144 -8.39 13.94 7.70
CA LEU A 144 -8.22 14.97 6.68
C LEU A 144 -6.98 14.70 5.83
N VAL A 145 -5.85 14.34 6.46
CA VAL A 145 -4.62 13.95 5.74
C VAL A 145 -4.87 12.78 4.81
N ASP A 146 -5.56 11.74 5.29
CA ASP A 146 -5.86 10.57 4.47
C ASP A 146 -6.83 10.88 3.31
N ARG A 147 -7.73 11.86 3.48
CA ARG A 147 -8.68 12.27 2.44
C ARG A 147 -8.10 13.23 1.41
N PHE A 148 -7.24 14.16 1.84
CA PHE A 148 -6.80 15.31 1.03
C PHE A 148 -5.28 15.36 0.79
N GLY A 149 -4.52 14.41 1.35
CA GLY A 149 -3.06 14.39 1.36
C GLY A 149 -2.45 15.35 2.38
N GLU A 150 -1.15 15.19 2.65
CA GLU A 150 -0.40 15.99 3.65
C GLU A 150 -0.47 17.51 3.42
N GLY A 151 -0.70 17.95 2.18
CA GLY A 151 -0.86 19.37 1.84
C GLY A 151 -2.00 20.07 2.58
N ILE A 152 -2.97 19.33 3.15
CA ILE A 152 -4.01 19.89 4.01
C ILE A 152 -3.44 20.52 5.29
N LEU A 153 -2.37 19.95 5.86
CA LEU A 153 -1.73 20.45 7.09
C LEU A 153 -1.20 21.86 6.87
N LEU A 154 -0.54 22.08 5.73
CA LEU A 154 -0.03 23.41 5.38
C LEU A 154 -1.17 24.42 5.26
N ARG A 155 -2.32 24.05 4.69
CA ARG A 155 -3.48 24.94 4.55
C ARG A 155 -4.13 25.27 5.90
N LEU A 156 -4.27 24.30 6.79
CA LEU A 156 -4.78 24.49 8.16
C LEU A 156 -3.89 25.41 9.00
N VAL A 157 -2.59 25.37 8.76
CA VAL A 157 -1.62 26.26 9.43
C VAL A 157 -1.60 27.65 8.78
N GLN A 158 -1.72 27.74 7.45
CA GLN A 158 -1.52 28.96 6.67
C GLN A 158 -2.81 29.77 6.43
N THR A 159 -3.64 29.91 7.45
CA THR A 159 -4.88 30.68 7.41
C THR A 159 -4.97 31.66 8.59
N GLY A 160 -5.84 32.66 8.48
CA GLY A 160 -6.19 33.56 9.59
C GLY A 160 -7.53 33.21 10.24
N LEU A 161 -8.19 32.15 9.74
CA LEU A 161 -9.41 31.58 10.30
C LEU A 161 -9.04 30.55 11.37
N SER A 162 -9.93 30.32 12.33
CA SER A 162 -9.76 29.33 13.40
C SER A 162 -10.95 28.37 13.46
N ASP A 163 -10.81 27.30 14.23
CA ASP A 163 -11.84 26.31 14.52
C ASP A 163 -12.43 25.66 13.25
N ARG A 164 -13.75 25.46 13.20
CA ARG A 164 -14.47 24.86 12.06
C ARG A 164 -14.23 25.64 10.77
N ASP A 165 -14.16 26.96 10.82
CA ASP A 165 -13.97 27.82 9.65
C ASP A 165 -12.59 27.59 9.00
N SER A 166 -11.55 27.38 9.81
CA SER A 166 -10.20 26.98 9.36
C SER A 166 -10.25 25.67 8.57
N VAL A 167 -10.98 24.69 9.10
CA VAL A 167 -11.12 23.36 8.48
C VAL A 167 -11.92 23.42 7.18
N GLU A 168 -13.04 24.14 7.16
CA GLU A 168 -13.88 24.29 5.97
C GLU A 168 -13.13 24.97 4.83
N GLU A 169 -12.40 26.04 5.12
CA GLU A 169 -11.57 26.76 4.14
C GLU A 169 -10.44 25.87 3.61
N ALA A 170 -9.71 25.19 4.50
CA ALA A 170 -8.59 24.34 4.10
C ALA A 170 -9.03 23.13 3.25
N ALA A 171 -10.20 22.56 3.55
CA ALA A 171 -10.74 21.38 2.88
C ALA A 171 -11.63 21.70 1.66
N GLY A 172 -12.18 22.91 1.58
CA GLY A 172 -13.20 23.27 0.58
C GLY A 172 -14.50 22.49 0.72
N VAL A 173 -14.80 21.98 1.93
CA VAL A 173 -15.94 21.09 2.22
C VAL A 173 -16.56 21.49 3.54
N PRO A 174 -17.91 21.53 3.66
CA PRO A 174 -18.57 21.85 4.93
C PRO A 174 -18.16 20.91 6.07
N PHE A 175 -17.98 21.45 7.27
CA PHE A 175 -17.49 20.74 8.45
C PHE A 175 -18.37 19.55 8.79
N ARG A 176 -19.70 19.69 8.64
CA ARG A 176 -20.67 18.61 8.83
C ARG A 176 -20.39 17.37 7.94
N GLU A 177 -19.89 17.57 6.72
CA GLU A 177 -19.59 16.49 5.79
C GLU A 177 -18.24 15.85 6.12
N LEU A 178 -17.27 16.64 6.56
CA LEU A 178 -15.99 16.15 7.05
C LEU A 178 -16.17 15.28 8.30
N LEU A 179 -16.99 15.74 9.23
CA LEU A 179 -17.36 15.03 10.44
C LEU A 179 -18.13 13.74 10.15
N ALA A 180 -19.07 13.75 9.19
CA ALA A 180 -19.74 12.52 8.77
C ALA A 180 -18.75 11.53 8.15
N GLY A 181 -17.82 11.98 7.31
CA GLY A 181 -16.74 11.15 6.77
C GLY A 181 -15.85 10.55 7.86
N PHE A 182 -15.52 11.36 8.87
CA PHE A 182 -14.78 10.92 10.05
C PHE A 182 -15.53 9.82 10.83
N ALA A 183 -16.84 10.00 11.06
CA ALA A 183 -17.69 9.00 11.71
C ALA A 183 -17.69 7.65 10.98
N VAL A 184 -17.83 7.69 9.65
CA VAL A 184 -17.80 6.49 8.80
C VAL A 184 -16.45 5.80 8.91
N ARG A 185 -15.37 6.57 8.89
CA ARG A 185 -14.02 6.02 8.96
C ARG A 185 -13.74 5.36 10.31
N LEU A 186 -14.22 5.92 11.41
CA LEU A 186 -14.17 5.25 12.72
C LEU A 186 -14.93 3.93 12.73
N TYR A 187 -16.07 3.85 12.03
CA TYR A 187 -16.88 2.63 11.96
C TYR A 187 -16.32 1.56 11.01
N ALA A 188 -15.81 1.96 9.84
CA ALA A 188 -15.44 1.07 8.75
C ALA A 188 -13.99 0.55 8.85
N SER A 189 -13.11 1.27 9.54
CA SER A 189 -11.70 0.87 9.66
C SER A 189 -11.57 -0.49 10.37
N GLY A 190 -10.81 -1.42 9.76
CA GLY A 190 -10.60 -2.77 10.30
C GLY A 190 -11.74 -3.77 10.07
N THR A 191 -12.72 -3.48 9.19
CA THR A 191 -13.88 -4.36 8.92
C THR A 191 -13.89 -5.02 7.53
N ASP A 192 -12.75 -5.08 6.84
CA ASP A 192 -12.57 -5.58 5.46
C ASP A 192 -13.37 -4.86 4.35
N LEU A 193 -14.37 -4.03 4.70
CA LEU A 193 -14.95 -2.98 3.84
C LEU A 193 -13.93 -1.90 3.44
N ALA A 194 -12.80 -1.86 4.14
CA ALA A 194 -11.73 -0.87 4.11
C ALA A 194 -10.82 -0.90 2.86
N GLY A 195 -11.17 -1.65 1.82
CA GLY A 195 -10.38 -1.78 0.59
C GLY A 195 -10.08 -0.46 -0.13
N HIS A 196 -10.87 0.58 0.14
CA HIS A 196 -10.69 1.92 -0.41
C HIS A 196 -10.18 2.89 0.67
N SER A 197 -9.07 3.59 0.37
CA SER A 197 -8.40 4.58 1.24
C SER A 197 -9.29 5.73 1.74
N ARG A 198 -10.49 5.90 1.16
CA ARG A 198 -11.47 6.93 1.55
C ARG A 198 -12.12 6.60 2.89
N PHE A 199 -12.31 5.32 3.23
CA PHE A 199 -13.07 4.88 4.42
C PHE A 199 -12.21 4.24 5.51
N SER A 200 -10.89 4.23 5.34
CA SER A 200 -9.96 3.58 6.26
C SER A 200 -8.79 4.48 6.60
N PHE A 201 -8.44 4.51 7.89
CA PHE A 201 -7.19 5.13 8.33
C PHE A 201 -6.01 4.44 7.67
N SER A 202 -5.14 5.23 7.01
CA SER A 202 -3.96 4.70 6.31
C SER A 202 -2.78 4.43 7.25
N PHE A 203 -2.84 4.97 8.47
CA PHE A 203 -1.72 4.95 9.41
C PHE A 203 -1.67 3.64 10.21
N SER A 204 -0.47 3.08 10.35
CA SER A 204 -0.22 1.74 10.87
C SER A 204 -0.36 1.60 12.39
N GLY A 205 -0.44 2.71 13.13
CA GLY A 205 -0.52 2.69 14.60
C GLY A 205 -1.86 2.20 15.17
N LEU A 206 -2.83 1.84 14.32
CA LEU A 206 -4.13 1.27 14.72
C LEU A 206 -4.32 -0.20 14.34
N GLY A 207 -3.22 -0.89 14.00
CA GLY A 207 -3.23 -2.30 13.60
C GLY A 207 -3.41 -2.48 12.09
N GLY A 208 -3.04 -3.67 11.60
CA GLY A 208 -3.10 -4.02 10.18
C GLY A 208 -4.53 -4.24 9.66
N ARG A 209 -4.64 -4.50 8.35
CA ARG A 209 -5.89 -4.96 7.73
C ARG A 209 -6.42 -6.22 8.44
N GLY A 210 -7.73 -6.35 8.62
CA GLY A 210 -8.39 -7.51 9.23
C GLY A 210 -8.39 -7.56 10.77
N THR A 211 -7.68 -6.65 11.46
CA THR A 211 -7.83 -6.48 12.91
C THR A 211 -8.77 -5.32 13.19
N ARG A 212 -9.96 -5.57 13.76
CA ARG A 212 -10.83 -4.50 14.26
C ARG A 212 -10.11 -3.76 15.39
N GLY A 213 -9.48 -2.63 15.06
CA GLY A 213 -8.82 -1.75 16.03
C GLY A 213 -9.75 -0.72 16.70
N PHE A 214 -11.02 -0.63 16.27
CA PHE A 214 -11.94 0.46 16.68
C PHE A 214 -13.21 -0.06 17.37
N PRO A 215 -13.54 0.45 18.56
CA PRO A 215 -14.88 0.37 19.14
C PRO A 215 -15.88 1.19 18.30
N GLN A 216 -17.09 0.67 18.08
CA GLN A 216 -18.11 1.39 17.30
C GLN A 216 -18.72 2.53 18.13
N PRO A 217 -18.57 3.81 17.74
CA PRO A 217 -19.28 4.89 18.41
C PRO A 217 -20.79 4.74 18.22
N ALA A 218 -21.54 4.71 19.32
CA ALA A 218 -23.01 4.76 19.27
C ALA A 218 -23.53 6.18 18.98
N ILE A 219 -22.73 7.21 19.27
CA ILE A 219 -22.97 8.65 19.14
C ILE A 219 -21.61 9.32 18.85
N LEU A 220 -21.57 10.42 18.09
CA LEU A 220 -20.39 11.30 17.96
C LEU A 220 -20.81 12.73 18.32
N ARG A 221 -20.05 13.38 19.19
CA ARG A 221 -20.33 14.75 19.66
C ARG A 221 -19.33 15.72 19.06
N THR A 222 -19.81 16.90 18.68
CA THR A 222 -18.92 17.98 18.24
C THR A 222 -18.64 18.96 19.37
N GLY A 223 -19.61 19.26 20.22
CA GLY A 223 -19.43 20.08 21.42
C GLY A 223 -20.40 19.67 22.54
N ALA A 224 -20.48 20.49 23.59
CA ALA A 224 -21.38 20.25 24.73
C ALA A 224 -22.88 20.27 24.32
N ASP A 225 -23.24 21.13 23.36
CA ASP A 225 -24.63 21.34 22.90
C ASP A 225 -24.88 20.88 21.45
N ASP A 226 -23.84 20.58 20.67
CA ASP A 226 -23.94 20.12 19.28
C ASP A 226 -23.72 18.59 19.19
N GLU A 227 -24.82 17.84 19.35
CA GLU A 227 -24.84 16.40 19.12
C GLU A 227 -25.09 16.09 17.64
N LEU A 228 -24.16 15.35 17.01
CA LEU A 228 -24.52 14.55 15.84
C LEU A 228 -25.09 13.23 16.38
N ALA A 229 -26.30 13.31 16.94
CA ALA A 229 -27.06 12.17 17.44
C ALA A 229 -27.62 11.34 16.27
N GLY A 230 -26.73 10.79 15.45
CA GLY A 230 -27.04 9.64 14.63
C GLY A 230 -26.96 8.42 15.53
N SER A 231 -28.07 8.04 16.18
CA SER A 231 -28.10 6.73 16.79
C SER A 231 -27.99 5.70 15.65
N ILE A 232 -26.80 5.19 15.37
CA ILE A 232 -26.68 3.84 14.80
C ILE A 232 -27.03 2.90 15.95
N ARG A 233 -28.29 2.97 16.40
CA ARG A 233 -28.86 1.92 17.20
C ARG A 233 -29.00 0.74 16.24
N PRO A 234 -28.48 -0.44 16.58
CA PRO A 234 -28.86 -1.70 15.90
C PRO A 234 -30.38 -1.99 15.94
N ARG A 235 -31.19 -1.09 16.51
CA ARG A 235 -32.65 -1.17 16.63
C ARG A 235 -33.40 0.04 16.03
N GLY A 236 -32.75 0.92 15.28
CA GLY A 236 -33.38 2.15 14.78
C GLY A 236 -33.02 2.61 13.36
N VAL A 237 -32.03 1.99 12.70
CA VAL A 237 -32.00 1.97 11.23
C VAL A 237 -32.94 0.83 10.85
N ALA A 238 -34.00 1.09 10.07
CA ALA A 238 -34.82 -0.01 9.58
C ALA A 238 -33.94 -0.95 8.73
N PHE A 239 -33.28 -0.44 7.69
CA PHE A 239 -32.07 -0.98 7.04
C PHE A 239 -31.67 -0.05 5.86
N VAL A 240 -30.43 -0.15 5.39
CA VAL A 240 -30.04 0.27 4.04
C VAL A 240 -30.11 -0.98 3.16
N GLU A 241 -31.03 -1.02 2.20
CA GLU A 241 -31.06 -2.11 1.22
C GLU A 241 -30.31 -1.67 -0.03
N VAL A 242 -29.20 -2.35 -0.29
CA VAL A 242 -28.41 -2.17 -1.51
C VAL A 242 -28.81 -3.29 -2.46
N THR A 243 -29.58 -2.97 -3.51
CA THR A 243 -29.87 -3.90 -4.60
C THR A 243 -29.30 -3.35 -5.91
N GLY A 244 -28.21 -3.96 -6.37
CA GLY A 244 -27.61 -3.74 -7.68
C GLY A 244 -27.27 -2.28 -7.98
N THR A 245 -28.20 -1.55 -8.61
CA THR A 245 -27.97 -0.25 -9.26
C THR A 245 -28.85 0.89 -8.74
N SER A 246 -29.62 0.72 -7.65
CA SER A 246 -30.41 1.83 -7.09
C SER A 246 -30.45 1.88 -5.57
N ILE A 247 -30.40 3.11 -5.03
CA ILE A 247 -30.57 3.39 -3.60
C ILE A 247 -31.98 3.94 -3.39
N ARG A 248 -32.81 3.26 -2.59
CA ARG A 248 -34.15 3.74 -2.25
C ARG A 248 -34.28 3.97 -0.74
N LEU A 249 -34.78 5.14 -0.36
CA LEU A 249 -34.97 5.56 1.03
C LEU A 249 -36.47 5.50 1.39
N GLN A 250 -36.84 4.84 2.48
CA GLN A 250 -38.20 4.88 3.03
C GLN A 250 -38.18 4.99 4.55
N ALA A 251 -39.03 5.87 5.11
CA ALA A 251 -39.16 6.11 6.55
C ALA A 251 -40.64 6.09 6.98
N PRO A 252 -40.99 5.47 8.12
CA PRO A 252 -42.30 5.63 8.72
C PRO A 252 -42.29 6.85 9.67
N VAL A 253 -42.90 7.93 9.19
CA VAL A 253 -43.53 9.05 9.93
C VAL A 253 -42.72 9.79 11.02
N ALA A 254 -42.55 11.09 10.76
CA ALA A 254 -42.46 12.23 11.68
C ALA A 254 -41.49 12.13 12.88
N ALA A 255 -40.21 12.03 12.60
CA ALA A 255 -39.19 12.67 13.43
C ALA A 255 -38.21 13.36 12.47
N GLU A 256 -37.84 14.61 12.75
CA GLU A 256 -36.80 15.35 12.04
C GLU A 256 -35.47 14.62 12.22
N LEU A 257 -35.23 13.63 11.37
CA LEU A 257 -33.98 12.87 11.32
C LEU A 257 -33.20 13.38 10.10
N GLY A 258 -32.08 14.05 10.36
CA GLY A 258 -31.07 14.32 9.35
C GLY A 258 -30.39 13.02 8.94
N ALA A 259 -30.69 12.52 7.75
CA ALA A 259 -29.98 11.38 7.16
C ALA A 259 -28.77 11.89 6.36
N VAL A 260 -27.59 11.33 6.63
CA VAL A 260 -26.42 11.50 5.76
C VAL A 260 -26.42 10.33 4.77
N SER A 261 -26.58 10.62 3.49
CA SER A 261 -26.35 9.65 2.42
C SER A 261 -24.86 9.61 2.11
N ILE A 262 -24.23 8.46 2.27
CA ILE A 262 -22.82 8.25 1.90
C ILE A 262 -22.83 7.54 0.56
N GLY A 263 -22.42 8.23 -0.50
CA GLY A 263 -22.17 7.60 -1.79
C GLY A 263 -21.03 6.60 -1.65
N LEU A 264 -21.30 5.33 -1.91
CA LEU A 264 -20.23 4.36 -2.13
C LEU A 264 -19.51 4.76 -3.43
N PRO A 265 -18.17 4.66 -3.49
CA PRO A 265 -17.40 4.80 -4.71
C PRO A 265 -17.97 3.87 -5.78
N LEU A 266 -17.99 4.30 -7.04
CA LEU A 266 -18.48 3.48 -8.15
C LEU A 266 -17.67 2.18 -8.33
N ASP A 267 -16.46 2.15 -7.80
CA ASP A 267 -15.51 1.05 -7.75
C ASP A 267 -15.51 0.30 -6.40
N PHE A 268 -16.44 0.58 -5.48
CA PHE A 268 -16.58 -0.21 -4.27
C PHE A 268 -17.06 -1.60 -4.62
N VAL A 269 -16.19 -2.58 -4.36
CA VAL A 269 -16.54 -3.99 -4.49
C VAL A 269 -16.62 -4.68 -3.13
N ALA A 270 -17.79 -5.22 -2.81
CA ALA A 270 -17.94 -6.18 -1.73
C ALA A 270 -17.14 -7.45 -2.04
N ARG A 271 -16.13 -7.76 -1.23
CA ARG A 271 -15.43 -9.05 -1.29
C ARG A 271 -16.35 -10.12 -0.69
N VAL A 272 -16.98 -10.91 -1.56
CA VAL A 272 -17.80 -12.05 -1.14
C VAL A 272 -17.12 -13.30 -1.66
N ASP A 273 -16.51 -14.08 -0.76
CA ASP A 273 -15.99 -15.40 -1.10
C ASP A 273 -17.13 -16.37 -1.38
N ILE A 274 -16.91 -17.33 -2.27
CA ILE A 274 -17.87 -18.39 -2.59
C ILE A 274 -17.89 -19.38 -1.40
N PRO A 275 -19.03 -19.53 -0.70
CA PRO A 275 -19.13 -20.48 0.41
C PRO A 275 -18.83 -21.91 -0.03
N ILE A 276 -18.34 -22.72 0.92
CA ILE A 276 -17.99 -24.13 0.68
C ILE A 276 -19.16 -24.97 0.17
N ASP A 277 -20.39 -24.58 0.46
CA ASP A 277 -21.65 -25.27 0.18
C ASP A 277 -22.56 -24.47 -0.78
N HIS A 278 -21.97 -23.55 -1.55
CA HIS A 278 -22.72 -22.70 -2.48
C HIS A 278 -23.39 -23.47 -3.63
N PHE A 279 -22.70 -24.48 -4.19
CA PHE A 279 -23.19 -25.26 -5.32
C PHE A 279 -23.89 -26.54 -4.85
N ALA A 280 -25.05 -26.85 -5.41
CA ALA A 280 -25.82 -28.02 -5.03
C ALA A 280 -25.05 -29.31 -5.34
N GLY A 281 -24.94 -30.21 -4.36
CA GLY A 281 -24.28 -31.50 -4.54
C GLY A 281 -22.75 -31.45 -4.54
N VAL A 282 -22.14 -30.27 -4.34
CA VAL A 282 -20.68 -30.08 -4.26
C VAL A 282 -20.34 -29.39 -2.95
N ARG A 283 -19.27 -29.85 -2.31
CA ARG A 283 -18.69 -29.18 -1.14
C ARG A 283 -17.22 -28.90 -1.35
N PHE A 284 -16.81 -27.64 -1.36
CA PHE A 284 -15.39 -27.29 -1.39
C PHE A 284 -14.72 -27.49 -0.02
N ASP A 285 -13.42 -27.74 -0.05
CA ASP A 285 -12.61 -27.90 1.17
C ASP A 285 -12.49 -26.57 1.94
N THR A 286 -12.41 -25.46 1.20
CA THR A 286 -12.32 -24.09 1.70
C THR A 286 -13.14 -23.15 0.83
N PRO A 287 -13.63 -22.00 1.35
CA PRO A 287 -14.28 -20.99 0.53
C PRO A 287 -13.37 -20.59 -0.65
N LEU A 288 -13.94 -20.43 -1.84
CA LEU A 288 -13.17 -19.94 -2.99
C LEU A 288 -13.13 -18.42 -2.96
N PRO A 289 -11.98 -17.79 -3.28
CA PRO A 289 -11.85 -16.35 -3.23
C PRO A 289 -12.80 -15.69 -4.23
N GLY A 290 -13.58 -14.71 -3.77
CA GLY A 290 -14.42 -13.88 -4.64
C GLY A 290 -13.64 -12.82 -5.41
N VAL A 291 -12.37 -12.60 -5.03
CA VAL A 291 -11.44 -11.69 -5.70
C VAL A 291 -10.06 -12.32 -5.75
N PHE A 292 -9.44 -12.38 -6.92
CA PHE A 292 -8.06 -12.81 -7.10
C PHE A 292 -7.38 -12.07 -8.25
N ALA A 293 -6.05 -12.17 -8.35
CA ALA A 293 -5.30 -11.56 -9.44
C ALA A 293 -5.09 -12.54 -10.59
N SER A 294 -5.13 -12.05 -11.83
CA SER A 294 -4.67 -12.81 -13.00
C SER A 294 -3.24 -13.29 -12.78
N GLY A 295 -2.92 -14.51 -13.20
CA GLY A 295 -1.63 -15.15 -12.95
C GLY A 295 -1.40 -15.67 -11.52
N ASP A 296 -2.30 -15.40 -10.56
CA ASP A 296 -2.27 -16.09 -9.26
C ASP A 296 -3.04 -17.43 -9.38
N PRO A 297 -2.44 -18.57 -8.99
CA PRO A 297 -3.12 -19.85 -9.07
C PRO A 297 -4.21 -19.98 -8.01
N VAL A 298 -5.41 -20.36 -8.46
CA VAL A 298 -6.55 -20.70 -7.60
C VAL A 298 -6.73 -22.20 -7.60
N VAL A 299 -6.52 -22.83 -6.45
CA VAL A 299 -6.69 -24.28 -6.30
C VAL A 299 -8.13 -24.57 -5.87
N VAL A 300 -8.90 -25.16 -6.77
CA VAL A 300 -10.28 -25.60 -6.52
C VAL A 300 -10.26 -27.05 -6.07
N ARG A 301 -10.65 -27.28 -4.81
CA ARG A 301 -10.70 -28.62 -4.19
C ARG A 301 -12.01 -28.83 -3.46
N GLY A 302 -12.53 -30.04 -3.55
CA GLY A 302 -13.75 -30.41 -2.86
C GLY A 302 -14.15 -31.85 -3.10
N GLN A 303 -15.40 -32.13 -2.75
CA GLN A 303 -16.03 -33.43 -2.90
C GLN A 303 -17.41 -33.28 -3.53
N VAL A 304 -17.77 -34.19 -4.44
CA VAL A 304 -19.16 -34.39 -4.86
C VAL A 304 -19.89 -35.23 -3.80
N LEU A 305 -21.13 -34.90 -3.50
CA LEU A 305 -21.92 -35.57 -2.46
C LEU A 305 -22.64 -36.82 -2.97
N ASP A 306 -22.75 -36.97 -4.30
CA ASP A 306 -23.31 -38.14 -4.96
C ASP A 306 -22.19 -38.96 -5.60
N ALA A 307 -22.01 -40.20 -5.13
CA ALA A 307 -20.96 -41.11 -5.58
C ALA A 307 -21.15 -41.61 -7.03
N THR A 308 -22.27 -41.29 -7.68
CA THR A 308 -22.50 -41.60 -9.11
C THR A 308 -21.96 -40.55 -10.07
N LEU A 309 -21.53 -39.40 -9.55
CA LEU A 309 -20.95 -38.30 -10.31
C LEU A 309 -19.45 -38.54 -10.48
N THR A 310 -18.97 -38.42 -11.71
CA THR A 310 -17.57 -38.69 -12.08
C THR A 310 -16.86 -37.45 -12.63
N GLU A 311 -17.59 -36.36 -12.83
CA GLU A 311 -17.08 -35.14 -13.45
C GLU A 311 -17.71 -33.87 -12.85
N VAL A 312 -16.87 -32.84 -12.69
CA VAL A 312 -17.27 -31.48 -12.33
C VAL A 312 -16.78 -30.54 -13.43
N THR A 313 -17.68 -29.83 -14.10
CA THR A 313 -17.32 -28.84 -15.12
C THR A 313 -17.57 -27.46 -14.59
N ALA A 314 -16.56 -26.60 -14.68
CA ALA A 314 -16.72 -25.18 -14.38
C ALA A 314 -16.68 -24.37 -15.68
N GLN A 315 -17.66 -23.49 -15.84
CA GLN A 315 -17.75 -22.54 -16.94
C GLN A 315 -17.63 -21.13 -16.37
N TYR A 316 -16.90 -20.26 -17.05
CA TYR A 316 -16.81 -18.87 -16.64
C TYR A 316 -16.89 -17.94 -17.85
N SER A 317 -17.49 -16.77 -17.64
CA SER A 317 -17.51 -15.70 -18.63
C SER A 317 -16.94 -14.41 -18.05
N VAL A 318 -16.08 -13.74 -18.82
CA VAL A 318 -15.47 -12.46 -18.45
C VAL A 318 -16.28 -11.35 -19.10
N ASN A 319 -16.80 -10.42 -18.31
CA ASN A 319 -17.61 -9.28 -18.76
C ASN A 319 -18.80 -9.66 -19.67
N GLY A 320 -19.26 -10.91 -19.63
CA GLY A 320 -20.37 -11.43 -20.43
C GLY A 320 -20.05 -11.82 -21.87
N ASP A 321 -18.79 -11.77 -22.31
CA ASP A 321 -18.42 -11.96 -23.71
C ASP A 321 -18.00 -13.40 -24.06
N ALA A 322 -16.95 -13.94 -23.41
CA ALA A 322 -16.37 -15.24 -23.76
C ALA A 322 -16.59 -16.28 -22.66
N ILE A 323 -17.21 -17.43 -22.99
CA ILE A 323 -17.34 -18.57 -22.08
C ILE A 323 -16.14 -19.50 -22.27
N SER A 324 -15.34 -19.64 -21.22
CA SER A 324 -14.32 -20.68 -21.12
C SER A 324 -14.81 -21.78 -20.19
N SER A 325 -14.39 -23.01 -20.42
CA SER A 325 -14.76 -24.15 -19.58
C SER A 325 -13.55 -24.99 -19.23
N PHE A 326 -13.59 -25.60 -18.04
CA PHE A 326 -12.62 -26.61 -17.66
C PHE A 326 -13.29 -27.73 -16.88
N ASP A 327 -12.94 -28.97 -17.26
CA ASP A 327 -13.47 -30.18 -16.66
C ASP A 327 -12.54 -30.71 -15.56
N ILE A 328 -13.10 -31.15 -14.44
CA ILE A 328 -12.37 -31.71 -13.32
C ILE A 328 -12.86 -33.12 -13.12
N SER A 329 -11.97 -34.09 -13.35
CA SER A 329 -12.25 -35.49 -13.04
C SER A 329 -12.44 -35.68 -11.53
N VAL A 330 -13.43 -36.48 -11.17
CA VAL A 330 -13.72 -36.84 -9.78
C VAL A 330 -13.13 -38.23 -9.53
N ALA A 331 -12.37 -38.36 -8.44
CA ALA A 331 -11.80 -39.65 -8.01
C ALA A 331 -12.89 -40.59 -7.47
N ASP A 332 -12.58 -41.88 -7.37
CA ASP A 332 -13.52 -42.92 -6.87
C ASP A 332 -14.07 -42.65 -5.46
N ASP A 333 -13.39 -41.82 -4.66
CA ASP A 333 -13.82 -41.41 -3.32
C ASP A 333 -14.66 -40.12 -3.30
N GLY A 334 -15.00 -39.60 -4.48
CA GLY A 334 -15.78 -38.40 -4.71
C GLY A 334 -14.99 -37.09 -4.65
N HIS A 335 -13.67 -37.10 -4.41
CA HIS A 335 -12.88 -35.87 -4.33
C HIS A 335 -12.39 -35.41 -5.69
N PHE A 336 -12.23 -34.10 -5.83
CA PHE A 336 -11.69 -33.47 -7.03
C PHE A 336 -10.74 -32.33 -6.65
N SER A 337 -9.76 -32.07 -7.50
CA SER A 337 -8.79 -30.98 -7.33
C SER A 337 -8.33 -30.48 -8.69
N ARG A 338 -8.37 -29.16 -8.91
CA ARG A 338 -7.77 -28.54 -10.09
C ARG A 338 -7.17 -27.19 -9.75
N THR A 339 -6.02 -26.88 -10.33
CA THR A 339 -5.45 -25.53 -10.31
C THR A 339 -5.98 -24.75 -11.51
N ILE A 340 -6.56 -23.58 -11.25
CA ILE A 340 -7.01 -22.62 -12.26
C ILE A 340 -6.00 -21.47 -12.28
N LEU A 341 -5.68 -21.02 -13.48
CA LEU A 341 -4.88 -19.84 -13.73
C LEU A 341 -5.60 -19.03 -14.79
N LEU A 342 -5.81 -17.73 -14.56
CA LEU A 342 -6.42 -16.83 -15.55
C LEU A 342 -5.37 -15.89 -16.10
N ASP A 343 -5.43 -15.61 -17.39
CA ASP A 343 -4.52 -14.67 -18.07
C ASP A 343 -4.95 -13.21 -17.81
N HIS A 344 -4.09 -12.26 -18.14
CA HIS A 344 -4.31 -10.82 -17.97
C HIS A 344 -5.41 -10.26 -18.88
N ASP A 345 -5.75 -10.92 -19.99
CA ASP A 345 -6.90 -10.55 -20.83
C ASP A 345 -8.25 -10.95 -20.20
N GLN A 346 -8.22 -11.81 -19.17
CA GLN A 346 -9.39 -12.25 -18.40
C GLN A 346 -9.66 -11.38 -17.16
N VAL A 347 -9.05 -10.20 -17.07
CA VAL A 347 -9.31 -9.21 -16.01
C VAL A 347 -10.71 -8.61 -16.18
N GLY A 348 -11.50 -8.63 -15.10
CA GLY A 348 -12.87 -8.11 -15.09
C GLY A 348 -13.79 -8.82 -14.11
N ASP A 349 -15.10 -8.65 -14.35
CA ASP A 349 -16.15 -9.31 -13.60
C ASP A 349 -16.48 -10.65 -14.26
N LEU A 350 -16.30 -11.73 -13.50
CA LEU A 350 -16.56 -13.09 -13.93
C LEU A 350 -17.89 -13.60 -13.39
N ALA A 351 -18.68 -14.19 -14.27
CA ALA A 351 -19.75 -15.10 -13.87
C ALA A 351 -19.23 -16.54 -13.92
N PHE A 352 -19.42 -17.29 -12.84
CA PHE A 352 -18.92 -18.65 -12.67
C PHE A 352 -20.10 -19.62 -12.51
N ASP A 353 -20.18 -20.62 -13.36
CA ASP A 353 -21.20 -21.67 -13.37
C ASP A 353 -20.55 -23.02 -13.12
N LEU A 354 -21.11 -23.79 -12.17
CA LEU A 354 -20.65 -25.14 -11.88
C LEU A 354 -21.67 -26.16 -12.37
N PHE A 355 -21.19 -27.19 -13.04
CA PHE A 355 -21.96 -28.34 -13.48
C PHE A 355 -21.36 -29.61 -12.88
N VAL A 356 -22.20 -30.59 -12.59
CA VAL A 356 -21.78 -31.91 -12.14
C VAL A 356 -22.45 -32.98 -12.99
N GLY A 357 -21.71 -34.03 -13.32
CA GLY A 357 -22.19 -35.04 -14.24
C GLY A 357 -21.44 -36.36 -14.19
N ASN A 358 -21.81 -37.21 -15.13
CA ASN A 358 -21.16 -38.47 -15.46
C ASN A 358 -21.33 -38.74 -16.96
N GLU A 359 -20.97 -39.95 -17.41
CA GLU A 359 -21.08 -40.35 -18.82
C GLU A 359 -22.50 -40.22 -19.42
N GLU A 360 -23.56 -40.20 -18.60
CA GLU A 360 -24.95 -40.04 -19.06
C GLU A 360 -25.34 -38.56 -19.28
N GLY A 361 -24.59 -37.61 -18.71
CA GLY A 361 -24.77 -36.18 -18.90
C GLY A 361 -24.42 -35.33 -17.68
N SER A 362 -24.48 -34.01 -17.86
CA SER A 362 -24.16 -32.99 -16.85
C SER A 362 -25.40 -32.20 -16.42
N THR A 363 -25.45 -31.80 -15.15
CA THR A 363 -26.50 -30.95 -14.56
C THR A 363 -25.90 -29.69 -13.95
N HIS A 364 -26.63 -28.57 -14.04
CA HIS A 364 -26.19 -27.30 -13.46
C HIS A 364 -26.34 -27.32 -11.94
N ALA A 365 -25.22 -27.20 -11.22
CA ALA A 365 -25.16 -27.20 -9.76
C ALA A 365 -25.37 -25.81 -9.16
N GLY A 366 -25.11 -24.74 -9.92
CA GLY A 366 -25.39 -23.36 -9.54
C GLY A 366 -24.46 -22.34 -10.20
N SER A 367 -24.70 -21.06 -9.90
CA SER A 367 -23.93 -19.92 -10.43
C SER A 367 -23.45 -19.01 -9.31
N PHE A 368 -22.33 -18.34 -9.51
CA PHE A 368 -21.82 -17.28 -8.65
C PHE A 368 -21.31 -16.11 -9.48
N ALA A 369 -21.77 -14.90 -9.18
CA ALA A 369 -21.32 -13.68 -9.85
C ALA A 369 -21.52 -12.43 -8.95
N PRO A 370 -20.63 -11.44 -9.01
CA PRO A 370 -19.36 -11.46 -9.73
C PRO A 370 -18.25 -12.13 -8.89
N VAL A 371 -17.39 -12.90 -9.56
CA VAL A 371 -16.00 -13.16 -9.13
C VAL A 371 -15.13 -12.10 -9.79
N ILE A 372 -14.15 -11.53 -9.10
CA ILE A 372 -13.40 -10.39 -9.65
C ILE A 372 -11.96 -10.75 -9.87
N VAL A 373 -11.54 -10.57 -11.12
CA VAL A 373 -10.17 -10.79 -11.54
C VAL A 373 -9.50 -9.44 -11.70
N THR A 374 -8.49 -9.20 -10.89
CA THR A 374 -7.65 -8.00 -10.94
C THR A 374 -6.40 -8.26 -11.76
N ALA A 375 -5.73 -7.20 -12.22
CA ALA A 375 -4.44 -7.33 -12.89
C ALA A 375 -3.38 -7.84 -11.90
N GLY A 376 -2.75 -8.98 -12.21
CA GLY A 376 -1.65 -9.52 -11.42
C GLY A 376 -0.28 -9.18 -11.96
N ALA A 377 0.73 -9.93 -11.52
CA ALA A 377 2.12 -9.70 -11.87
C ALA A 377 2.50 -10.35 -13.20
N ASP A 378 3.39 -9.69 -13.93
CA ASP A 378 3.88 -10.09 -15.24
C ASP A 378 5.38 -10.52 -15.14
N PRO A 379 5.84 -11.58 -15.82
CA PRO A 379 5.06 -12.53 -16.61
C PRO A 379 4.34 -13.56 -15.73
N ILE A 380 3.22 -14.09 -16.22
CA ILE A 380 2.54 -15.22 -15.60
C ILE A 380 3.48 -16.45 -15.58
N LEU A 381 3.48 -17.15 -14.46
CA LEU A 381 4.23 -18.41 -14.29
C LEU A 381 3.25 -19.55 -14.05
N LEU A 382 3.30 -20.57 -14.91
CA LEU A 382 2.53 -21.79 -14.73
C LEU A 382 3.05 -22.55 -13.49
N PRO A 383 2.21 -22.78 -12.47
CA PRO A 383 2.62 -23.46 -11.26
C PRO A 383 3.09 -24.89 -11.51
N VAL A 384 3.91 -25.41 -10.58
CA VAL A 384 4.45 -26.79 -10.65
C VAL A 384 3.39 -27.89 -10.74
N GLY A 385 2.19 -27.66 -10.19
CA GLY A 385 1.07 -28.60 -10.22
C GLY A 385 -0.10 -28.10 -11.06
N PHE A 386 0.18 -27.41 -12.17
CA PHE A 386 -0.85 -26.91 -13.07
C PHE A 386 -1.52 -28.02 -13.89
N PHE A 387 -0.72 -28.93 -14.45
CA PHE A 387 -1.21 -30.02 -15.29
C PHE A 387 -1.66 -31.20 -14.43
N ASP A 388 -2.82 -31.77 -14.76
CA ASP A 388 -3.34 -32.92 -14.03
C ASP A 388 -2.39 -34.14 -14.14
N GLY A 389 -2.13 -34.80 -13.02
CA GLY A 389 -1.22 -35.94 -12.94
C GLY A 389 0.25 -35.65 -13.27
N VAL A 390 0.68 -34.38 -13.36
CA VAL A 390 2.06 -33.98 -13.68
C VAL A 390 2.55 -32.91 -12.70
N LEU A 391 3.73 -33.14 -12.13
CA LEU A 391 4.42 -32.21 -11.23
C LEU A 391 5.72 -31.73 -11.88
N LEU A 392 5.77 -30.47 -12.33
CA LEU A 392 6.99 -29.86 -12.85
C LEU A 392 8.00 -29.61 -11.71
N ASP A 393 9.28 -29.69 -12.02
CA ASP A 393 10.35 -29.37 -11.05
C ASP A 393 10.44 -27.86 -10.74
N ALA A 394 9.97 -27.01 -11.66
CA ALA A 394 9.93 -25.55 -11.53
C ALA A 394 8.73 -24.96 -12.28
N PRO A 395 8.24 -23.76 -11.90
CA PRO A 395 7.21 -23.06 -12.66
C PRO A 395 7.66 -22.78 -14.09
N LEU A 396 6.74 -22.92 -15.05
CA LEU A 396 7.01 -22.70 -16.47
C LEU A 396 6.64 -21.26 -16.87
N GLN A 397 7.50 -20.59 -17.63
CA GLN A 397 7.25 -19.21 -18.09
C GLN A 397 6.24 -19.20 -19.24
N THR A 398 5.27 -18.28 -19.22
CA THR A 398 4.32 -18.10 -20.32
C THR A 398 4.80 -17.10 -21.38
N ARG A 399 5.82 -16.29 -21.07
CA ARG A 399 6.52 -15.44 -22.06
C ARG A 399 7.92 -15.97 -22.33
N ILE A 400 8.13 -16.45 -23.55
CA ILE A 400 9.38 -17.06 -24.00
C ILE A 400 9.99 -16.16 -25.07
N GLN A 401 11.32 -16.17 -25.20
CA GLN A 401 12.01 -15.43 -26.26
C GLN A 401 12.45 -16.41 -27.33
N ALA A 402 12.28 -16.06 -28.61
CA ALA A 402 12.88 -16.85 -29.68
C ALA A 402 14.41 -16.92 -29.51
N GLY A 403 14.98 -18.09 -29.76
CA GLY A 403 16.35 -18.46 -29.45
C GLY A 403 16.58 -18.95 -28.02
N ALA A 404 15.57 -18.91 -27.14
CA ALA A 404 15.68 -19.46 -25.79
C ALA A 404 15.54 -21.00 -25.79
N SER A 405 16.17 -21.60 -24.78
CA SER A 405 16.02 -23.02 -24.45
C SER A 405 15.37 -23.10 -23.07
N VAL A 406 14.15 -23.64 -23.00
CA VAL A 406 13.36 -23.72 -21.78
C VAL A 406 13.46 -25.14 -21.23
N PRO A 407 14.09 -25.35 -20.05
CA PRO A 407 14.14 -26.66 -19.44
C PRO A 407 12.75 -27.04 -18.92
N VAL A 408 12.21 -28.15 -19.43
CA VAL A 408 10.95 -28.72 -18.97
C VAL A 408 11.23 -30.09 -18.38
N SER A 409 11.14 -30.18 -17.06
CA SER A 409 11.34 -31.42 -16.32
C SER A 409 10.31 -31.57 -15.20
N GLY A 410 10.06 -32.82 -14.83
CA GLY A 410 9.08 -33.11 -13.79
C GLY A 410 8.89 -34.60 -13.54
N GLN A 411 7.78 -34.90 -12.88
CA GLN A 411 7.34 -36.24 -12.55
C GLN A 411 5.89 -36.44 -12.98
N VAL A 412 5.55 -37.65 -13.42
CA VAL A 412 4.18 -38.08 -13.63
C VAL A 412 3.71 -38.87 -12.41
N THR A 413 2.47 -38.68 -11.99
CA THR A 413 1.94 -39.34 -10.78
C THR A 413 1.59 -40.81 -11.03
N ASP A 414 1.19 -41.16 -12.25
CA ASP A 414 0.91 -42.53 -12.66
C ASP A 414 2.20 -43.22 -13.16
N ALA A 415 2.65 -44.23 -12.43
CA ALA A 415 3.82 -45.04 -12.78
C ALA A 415 3.64 -45.88 -14.06
N ALA A 416 2.41 -45.99 -14.58
CA ALA A 416 2.15 -46.66 -15.85
C ALA A 416 2.51 -45.80 -17.07
N VAL A 417 2.52 -44.47 -16.94
CA VAL A 417 2.81 -43.52 -18.04
C VAL A 417 4.26 -43.68 -18.49
N ASP A 418 4.47 -43.85 -19.81
CA ASP A 418 5.80 -43.99 -20.43
C ASP A 418 6.17 -42.82 -21.37
N GLY A 419 5.25 -41.89 -21.60
CA GLY A 419 5.48 -40.71 -22.42
C GLY A 419 4.73 -39.47 -21.94
N VAL A 420 5.36 -38.32 -22.14
CA VAL A 420 4.75 -36.98 -22.10
C VAL A 420 4.77 -36.42 -23.51
N LEU A 421 3.68 -35.81 -23.94
CA LEU A 421 3.58 -35.10 -25.21
C LEU A 421 3.21 -33.64 -24.91
N ILE A 422 4.03 -32.71 -25.40
CA ILE A 422 3.75 -31.28 -25.36
C ILE A 422 3.44 -30.85 -26.78
N GLU A 423 2.35 -30.12 -26.95
CA GLU A 423 1.99 -29.54 -28.24
C GLU A 423 1.85 -28.04 -28.11
N LEU A 424 2.38 -27.31 -29.07
CA LEU A 424 2.09 -25.91 -29.30
C LEU A 424 1.10 -25.84 -30.45
N VAL A 425 -0.05 -25.21 -30.23
CA VAL A 425 -1.10 -25.05 -31.21
C VAL A 425 -1.35 -23.56 -31.41
N ASP A 426 -1.34 -23.06 -32.64
CA ASP A 426 -1.67 -21.66 -32.92
C ASP A 426 -3.16 -21.48 -33.27
N GLY A 427 -3.56 -20.24 -33.56
CA GLY A 427 -4.94 -19.91 -33.93
C GLY A 427 -5.40 -20.46 -35.28
N ASP A 428 -4.47 -20.92 -36.12
CA ASP A 428 -4.73 -21.54 -37.42
C ASP A 428 -4.70 -23.10 -37.35
N ASP A 429 -4.59 -23.66 -36.13
CA ASP A 429 -4.49 -25.09 -35.82
C ASP A 429 -3.20 -25.75 -36.36
N ASP A 430 -2.16 -24.95 -36.63
CA ASP A 430 -0.82 -25.45 -36.88
C ASP A 430 -0.23 -25.98 -35.57
N ARG A 431 0.41 -27.16 -35.64
CA ARG A 431 0.83 -27.91 -34.46
C ARG A 431 2.30 -28.26 -34.49
N VAL A 432 2.97 -27.99 -33.38
CA VAL A 432 4.35 -28.41 -33.12
C VAL A 432 4.36 -29.31 -31.90
N SER A 433 4.76 -30.57 -32.09
CA SER A 433 4.69 -31.61 -31.06
C SER A 433 6.08 -32.03 -30.58
N PHE A 434 6.25 -32.12 -29.27
CA PHE A 434 7.44 -32.60 -28.58
C PHE A 434 7.07 -33.84 -27.76
N SER A 435 7.71 -34.97 -28.05
CA SER A 435 7.52 -36.21 -27.29
C SER A 435 8.71 -36.46 -26.38
N LEU A 436 8.44 -36.64 -25.09
CA LEU A 436 9.42 -36.86 -24.04
C LEU A 436 9.22 -38.27 -23.47
N PRO A 437 10.25 -39.13 -23.45
CA PRO A 437 10.16 -40.40 -22.75
C PRO A 437 10.07 -40.17 -21.23
N VAL A 438 9.29 -41.01 -20.56
CA VAL A 438 9.23 -41.06 -19.10
C VAL A 438 10.01 -42.26 -18.60
N GLU A 439 11.04 -42.01 -17.78
CA GLU A 439 11.85 -43.05 -17.14
C GLU A 439 11.74 -42.91 -15.62
N ALA A 440 11.37 -44.01 -14.95
CA ALA A 440 11.14 -44.01 -13.49
C ALA A 440 10.22 -42.87 -13.01
N SER A 441 9.11 -42.67 -13.72
CA SER A 441 8.13 -41.61 -13.50
C SER A 441 8.67 -40.19 -13.65
N ARG A 442 9.83 -39.99 -14.28
CA ARG A 442 10.42 -38.66 -14.54
C ARG A 442 10.62 -38.39 -16.03
N PHE A 443 10.55 -37.13 -16.39
CA PHE A 443 10.90 -36.63 -17.73
C PHE A 443 11.73 -35.35 -17.62
N ALA A 444 12.56 -35.10 -18.63
CA ALA A 444 13.32 -33.87 -18.77
C ALA A 444 13.67 -33.65 -20.25
N LEU A 445 13.41 -32.45 -20.77
CA LEU A 445 13.83 -32.01 -22.09
C LEU A 445 14.01 -30.49 -22.10
N ASP A 446 15.04 -30.04 -22.81
CA ASP A 446 15.21 -28.63 -23.14
C ASP A 446 14.43 -28.31 -24.42
N LEU A 447 13.34 -27.55 -24.30
CA LEU A 447 12.55 -27.10 -25.45
C LEU A 447 13.19 -25.85 -26.06
N ALA A 448 13.67 -25.97 -27.30
CA ALA A 448 14.23 -24.85 -28.04
C ALA A 448 13.13 -24.13 -28.84
N PHE A 449 13.00 -22.81 -28.63
CA PHE A 449 12.01 -22.00 -29.31
C PHE A 449 12.65 -21.21 -30.44
N GLY A 450 12.55 -21.67 -31.68
CA GLY A 450 13.12 -20.98 -32.84
C GLY A 450 12.34 -19.73 -33.26
N ALA A 451 12.87 -18.99 -34.23
CA ALA A 451 12.22 -17.78 -34.76
C ALA A 451 10.91 -18.07 -35.50
N GLU A 452 10.74 -19.31 -35.98
CA GLU A 452 9.51 -19.82 -36.58
C GLU A 452 8.36 -19.97 -35.59
N LEU A 453 8.66 -19.97 -34.28
CA LEU A 453 7.65 -20.07 -33.23
C LEU A 453 7.26 -18.71 -32.68
N ILE A 454 7.68 -17.58 -33.27
CA ILE A 454 7.28 -16.25 -32.77
C ILE A 454 5.77 -16.05 -32.96
N GLY A 455 5.06 -15.74 -31.87
CA GLY A 455 3.61 -15.57 -31.88
C GLY A 455 2.92 -16.09 -30.61
N PRO A 456 1.58 -15.98 -30.55
CA PRO A 456 0.77 -16.63 -29.53
C PRO A 456 0.61 -18.11 -29.85
N TRP A 457 0.68 -18.95 -28.82
CA TRP A 457 0.47 -20.39 -28.90
C TRP A 457 -0.31 -20.87 -27.69
N GLU A 458 -1.18 -21.85 -27.86
CA GLU A 458 -1.70 -22.64 -26.76
C GLU A 458 -0.73 -23.81 -26.51
N LEU A 459 -0.10 -23.85 -25.33
CA LEU A 459 0.68 -25.00 -24.90
C LEU A 459 -0.26 -26.02 -24.29
N ARG A 460 -0.33 -27.23 -24.86
CA ARG A 460 -1.12 -28.36 -24.39
C ARG A 460 -0.21 -29.49 -23.92
N LEU A 461 -0.49 -30.08 -22.77
CA LEU A 461 0.26 -31.21 -22.24
C LEU A 461 -0.62 -32.47 -22.20
N PHE A 462 -0.06 -33.58 -22.65
CA PHE A 462 -0.67 -34.90 -22.62
C PHE A 462 0.29 -35.89 -21.95
N THR A 463 -0.27 -36.93 -21.32
CA THR A 463 0.50 -38.07 -20.84
C THR A 463 -0.15 -39.37 -21.28
N GLY A 464 0.64 -40.41 -21.47
CA GLY A 464 0.10 -41.65 -22.01
C GLY A 464 1.08 -42.79 -22.12
N ARG A 465 0.61 -43.83 -22.82
CA ARG A 465 1.41 -44.98 -23.23
C ARG A 465 1.46 -45.08 -24.74
N SER A 466 2.67 -45.14 -25.29
CA SER A 466 2.86 -45.34 -26.73
C SER A 466 2.07 -44.32 -27.58
N ALA A 467 1.02 -44.72 -28.32
CA ALA A 467 0.21 -43.83 -29.15
C ALA A 467 -1.08 -43.32 -28.47
N ASP A 468 -1.35 -43.75 -27.24
CA ASP A 468 -2.56 -43.42 -26.49
C ASP A 468 -2.23 -42.37 -25.41
N PHE A 469 -2.53 -41.10 -25.72
CA PHE A 469 -2.23 -39.93 -24.90
C PHE A 469 -3.51 -39.24 -24.44
N SER A 470 -3.59 -38.91 -23.14
CA SER A 470 -4.71 -38.18 -22.53
C SER A 470 -4.29 -36.75 -22.18
N TYR A 471 -5.16 -35.79 -22.47
CA TYR A 471 -4.96 -34.37 -22.20
C TYR A 471 -4.92 -34.10 -20.69
N ARG A 472 -3.95 -33.30 -20.25
CA ARG A 472 -3.72 -32.95 -18.83
C ARG A 472 -3.90 -31.46 -18.53
N GLY A 473 -4.04 -30.63 -19.57
CA GLY A 473 -4.24 -29.20 -19.43
C GLY A 473 -3.45 -28.42 -20.45
N GLY A 474 -3.75 -27.13 -20.53
CA GLY A 474 -3.13 -26.22 -21.47
C GLY A 474 -3.28 -24.77 -21.03
N PHE A 475 -2.43 -23.91 -21.57
CA PHE A 475 -2.39 -22.49 -21.25
C PHE A 475 -1.74 -21.71 -22.39
N ASP A 476 -2.18 -20.47 -22.58
CA ASP A 476 -1.66 -19.59 -23.61
C ASP A 476 -0.26 -19.09 -23.26
N ILE A 477 0.64 -19.17 -24.22
CA ILE A 477 2.00 -18.67 -24.13
C ILE A 477 2.28 -17.72 -25.29
N VAL A 478 3.25 -16.84 -25.11
CA VAL A 478 3.73 -15.93 -26.15
C VAL A 478 5.22 -16.11 -26.33
N VAL A 479 5.63 -16.43 -27.55
CA VAL A 479 7.03 -16.41 -27.97
C VAL A 479 7.31 -15.05 -28.61
N GLY A 480 8.05 -14.22 -27.91
CA GLY A 480 8.46 -12.91 -28.39
C GLY A 480 9.66 -12.97 -29.33
N GLU A 481 9.81 -11.92 -30.13
CA GLU A 481 11.02 -11.65 -30.93
C GLU A 481 12.28 -11.83 -30.08
N PRO A 482 13.37 -12.39 -30.63
CA PRO A 482 14.60 -12.53 -29.89
C PRO A 482 15.03 -11.13 -29.43
N THR A 483 15.25 -10.97 -28.12
CA THR A 483 15.91 -9.78 -27.62
C THR A 483 17.28 -9.73 -28.31
N THR A 484 17.41 -8.84 -29.28
CA THR A 484 18.70 -8.54 -29.87
C THR A 484 19.48 -7.90 -28.74
N THR A 485 20.26 -8.71 -28.02
CA THR A 485 21.47 -8.18 -27.42
C THR A 485 22.30 -7.76 -28.61
N ALA A 486 22.14 -6.50 -29.01
CA ALA A 486 23.19 -5.82 -29.72
C ALA A 486 24.42 -6.04 -28.84
N VAL A 487 25.29 -6.94 -29.26
CA VAL A 487 26.71 -6.77 -28.99
C VAL A 487 27.03 -5.49 -29.75
N SER A 488 26.73 -4.35 -29.12
CA SER A 488 27.45 -3.14 -29.41
C SER A 488 28.88 -3.50 -29.06
N GLU A 489 29.63 -3.83 -30.10
CA GLU A 489 31.03 -3.44 -30.16
C GLU A 489 31.04 -1.99 -29.65
N VAL A 490 31.46 -1.81 -28.40
CA VAL A 490 31.46 -0.50 -27.74
C VAL A 490 32.53 0.32 -28.44
N VAL A 491 32.19 0.88 -29.59
CA VAL A 491 32.70 2.16 -30.00
C VAL A 491 32.01 3.13 -29.05
N GLY A 492 32.67 3.41 -27.93
CA GLY A 492 32.15 4.30 -26.89
C GLY A 492 31.77 5.63 -27.52
N SER A 493 30.47 5.87 -27.67
CA SER A 493 29.99 7.23 -27.83
C SER A 493 30.27 7.95 -26.52
N LEU A 494 31.05 9.01 -26.62
CA LEU A 494 31.30 9.91 -25.51
C LEU A 494 29.96 10.52 -25.06
N PRO A 495 29.70 10.67 -23.76
CA PRO A 495 28.51 11.36 -23.26
C PRO A 495 28.37 12.75 -23.88
N ASP A 496 27.16 13.22 -24.23
CA ASP A 496 26.98 14.55 -24.81
C ASP A 496 27.07 15.70 -23.77
N ALA A 497 26.96 15.39 -22.47
CA ALA A 497 27.06 16.37 -21.38
C ALA A 497 27.65 15.78 -20.07
N PHE A 498 28.18 16.65 -19.20
CA PHE A 498 28.54 16.26 -17.83
C PHE A 498 27.28 15.94 -17.03
N ALA A 499 27.27 14.79 -16.35
CA ALA A 499 26.14 14.38 -15.50
C ALA A 499 26.62 13.71 -14.21
N LEU A 500 26.06 14.14 -13.07
CA LEU A 500 26.17 13.45 -11.78
C LEU A 500 24.89 12.65 -11.54
N ALA A 501 24.96 11.33 -11.55
CA ALA A 501 23.79 10.47 -11.36
C ALA A 501 23.46 10.28 -9.87
N GLN A 502 22.31 9.67 -9.58
CA GLN A 502 21.91 9.35 -8.20
C GLN A 502 22.90 8.37 -7.57
N PRO A 503 23.46 8.68 -6.38
CA PRO A 503 24.29 7.73 -5.65
C PRO A 503 23.48 6.53 -5.17
N TYR A 504 24.07 5.33 -5.18
CA TYR A 504 23.39 4.12 -4.73
C TYR A 504 24.31 3.18 -3.93
N PRO A 505 23.77 2.45 -2.93
CA PRO A 505 22.42 2.64 -2.35
C PRO A 505 22.28 4.00 -1.65
N ASN A 506 21.06 4.55 -1.57
CA ASN A 506 20.77 5.78 -0.81
C ASN A 506 19.33 5.69 -0.27
N PRO A 507 19.10 5.60 1.05
CA PRO A 507 20.07 5.72 2.15
C PRO A 507 21.13 4.61 2.20
N PHE A 508 22.25 4.83 2.91
CA PHE A 508 23.32 3.83 3.05
C PHE A 508 23.93 3.76 4.45
N ASN A 509 24.43 2.58 4.82
CA ASN A 509 25.07 2.33 6.12
C ASN A 509 26.57 1.99 6.06
N ALA A 510 27.10 1.57 4.89
CA ALA A 510 28.50 1.17 4.73
C ALA A 510 29.23 1.94 3.62
N SER A 511 28.72 1.89 2.39
CA SER A 511 29.28 2.66 1.27
C SER A 511 28.27 2.91 0.17
N ILE A 512 28.54 3.91 -0.66
CA ILE A 512 27.80 4.22 -1.87
C ILE A 512 28.72 4.27 -3.08
N VAL A 513 28.13 4.06 -4.25
CA VAL A 513 28.69 4.37 -5.55
C VAL A 513 28.08 5.68 -6.03
N VAL A 514 28.92 6.58 -6.55
CA VAL A 514 28.54 7.86 -7.15
C VAL A 514 28.85 7.77 -8.65
N PRO A 515 27.85 7.47 -9.49
CA PRO A 515 28.07 7.38 -10.93
C PRO A 515 28.13 8.79 -11.53
N LEU A 516 29.08 8.98 -12.44
CA LEU A 516 29.23 10.24 -13.16
C LEU A 516 29.57 9.99 -14.62
N GLN A 517 29.14 10.90 -15.49
CA GLN A 517 29.45 10.91 -16.91
C GLN A 517 30.16 12.21 -17.24
N THR A 518 31.20 12.11 -18.05
CA THR A 518 32.01 13.24 -18.51
C THR A 518 31.97 13.28 -20.04
N ALA A 519 31.52 14.40 -20.60
CA ALA A 519 31.38 14.57 -22.05
C ALA A 519 32.71 14.86 -22.76
N GLY A 520 33.65 15.45 -22.03
CA GLY A 520 35.01 15.71 -22.47
C GLY A 520 35.97 15.52 -21.31
N GLU A 521 37.26 15.42 -21.63
CA GLU A 521 38.31 15.40 -20.63
C GLU A 521 38.43 16.77 -19.93
N GLY A 522 38.59 16.78 -18.60
CA GLY A 522 38.63 18.05 -17.87
C GLY A 522 38.94 17.92 -16.39
N VAL A 523 39.31 19.04 -15.78
CA VAL A 523 39.51 19.14 -14.33
C VAL A 523 38.16 19.22 -13.65
N ILE A 524 37.89 18.27 -12.76
CA ILE A 524 36.65 18.18 -11.98
C ILE A 524 36.99 18.01 -10.50
N ASP A 525 36.20 18.67 -9.66
CA ASP A 525 36.30 18.64 -8.20
C ASP A 525 34.98 18.09 -7.65
N ILE A 526 35.06 16.90 -7.06
CA ILE A 526 33.93 16.17 -6.48
C ILE A 526 34.20 15.95 -5.02
N ALA A 527 33.32 16.47 -4.18
CA ALA A 527 33.44 16.37 -2.73
C ALA A 527 32.09 16.21 -2.05
N VAL A 528 32.14 15.66 -0.83
CA VAL A 528 31.00 15.54 0.07
C VAL A 528 31.01 16.72 1.03
N TYR A 529 29.84 17.30 1.26
CA TYR A 529 29.61 18.45 2.14
C TYR A 529 28.55 18.11 3.18
N ASP A 530 28.68 18.68 4.38
CA ASP A 530 27.55 18.75 5.32
C ASP A 530 26.59 19.88 4.94
N LEU A 531 25.49 20.00 5.69
CA LEU A 531 24.48 21.04 5.48
C LEU A 531 24.96 22.46 5.84
N ALA A 532 26.03 22.57 6.64
CA ALA A 532 26.69 23.85 6.91
C ALA A 532 27.63 24.29 5.76
N GLY A 533 27.75 23.48 4.71
CA GLY A 533 28.61 23.74 3.56
C GLY A 533 30.08 23.42 3.81
N GLN A 534 30.42 22.73 4.91
CA GLN A 534 31.79 22.30 5.17
C GLN A 534 32.11 21.05 4.33
N ARG A 535 33.25 21.08 3.65
CA ARG A 535 33.76 19.94 2.86
C ARG A 535 34.23 18.83 3.81
N LEU A 536 33.53 17.70 3.81
CA LEU A 536 33.87 16.52 4.61
C LEU A 536 35.00 15.69 4.02
N VAL A 537 34.93 15.40 2.72
CA VAL A 537 35.92 14.60 2.00
C VAL A 537 35.88 14.92 0.52
N THR A 538 37.05 14.88 -0.12
CA THR A 538 37.18 14.97 -1.58
C THR A 538 37.15 13.55 -2.16
N LEU A 539 36.17 13.26 -3.03
CA LEU A 539 36.05 11.97 -3.72
C LEU A 539 36.95 11.91 -4.96
N HIS A 540 37.10 13.04 -5.65
CA HIS A 540 38.02 13.20 -6.77
C HIS A 540 38.37 14.68 -6.95
N GLN A 541 39.63 14.99 -7.23
CA GLN A 541 40.04 16.34 -7.61
C GLN A 541 41.16 16.25 -8.64
N GLY A 542 40.88 16.67 -9.86
CA GLY A 542 41.85 16.64 -10.95
C GLY A 542 41.24 16.23 -12.27
N TRP A 543 42.10 15.86 -13.21
CA TRP A 543 41.70 15.49 -14.56
C TRP A 543 40.98 14.13 -14.59
N LEU A 544 39.84 14.05 -15.29
CA LEU A 544 39.14 12.80 -15.62
C LEU A 544 38.95 12.72 -17.14
N PRO A 545 39.24 11.57 -17.78
CA PRO A 545 39.01 11.39 -19.22
C PRO A 545 37.52 11.31 -19.51
N ALA A 546 37.13 11.60 -20.75
CA ALA A 546 35.74 11.47 -21.19
C ALA A 546 35.23 10.02 -21.02
N GLY A 547 33.98 9.85 -20.62
CA GLY A 547 33.37 8.55 -20.35
C GLY A 547 32.64 8.43 -19.00
N SER A 548 32.29 7.19 -18.63
CA SER A 548 31.56 6.87 -17.41
C SER A 548 32.51 6.47 -16.28
N HIS A 549 32.35 7.08 -15.11
CA HIS A 549 33.17 6.81 -13.93
C HIS A 549 32.29 6.47 -12.72
N ARG A 550 32.89 5.73 -11.77
CA ARG A 550 32.24 5.33 -10.52
C ARG A 550 33.14 5.69 -9.36
N LEU A 551 32.79 6.74 -8.63
CA LEU A 551 33.46 7.07 -7.38
C LEU A 551 32.78 6.34 -6.22
N ARG A 552 33.52 6.10 -5.14
CA ARG A 552 33.00 5.45 -3.94
C ARG A 552 33.18 6.35 -2.73
N TRP A 553 32.16 6.40 -1.89
CA TRP A 553 32.25 7.01 -0.57
C TRP A 553 31.83 5.99 0.49
N ASN A 554 32.64 5.83 1.53
CA ASN A 554 32.43 4.88 2.62
C ASN A 554 31.84 5.56 3.87
N GLY A 555 31.27 6.75 3.74
CA GLY A 555 30.73 7.51 4.86
C GLY A 555 31.78 8.14 5.79
N HIS A 556 33.07 8.14 5.45
CA HIS A 556 34.12 8.77 6.28
C HIS A 556 34.57 10.11 5.70
N GLY A 557 34.93 11.05 6.59
CA GLY A 557 35.57 12.32 6.25
C GLY A 557 37.08 12.18 6.02
N GLN A 558 37.73 13.28 5.63
CA GLN A 558 39.15 13.33 5.27
C GLN A 558 40.12 12.85 6.39
N ARG A 559 39.70 12.91 7.66
CA ARG A 559 40.48 12.46 8.83
C ARG A 559 40.20 11.01 9.23
N GLY A 560 39.47 10.25 8.41
CA GLY A 560 39.00 8.91 8.76
C GLY A 560 37.88 8.90 9.81
N ILE A 561 37.39 10.07 10.20
CA ILE A 561 36.26 10.20 11.13
C ILE A 561 34.99 9.86 10.38
N ALA A 562 34.23 8.98 10.99
CA ALA A 562 33.02 8.43 10.44
C ALA A 562 31.92 9.54 10.47
N ALA A 563 31.33 9.90 9.33
CA ALA A 563 30.27 10.92 9.23
C ALA A 563 29.00 10.51 10.00
N ALA A 564 28.42 11.39 10.83
CA ALA A 564 27.23 11.07 11.62
C ALA A 564 26.01 10.75 10.73
N SER A 565 25.02 10.02 11.27
CA SER A 565 23.73 9.84 10.60
C SER A 565 23.14 11.20 10.23
N GLY A 566 22.74 11.38 8.97
CA GLY A 566 22.29 12.69 8.50
C GLY A 566 22.40 12.87 6.99
N VAL A 567 21.94 14.03 6.54
CA VAL A 567 21.94 14.40 5.11
C VAL A 567 23.25 15.07 4.74
N TYR A 568 23.84 14.61 3.64
CA TYR A 568 25.04 15.16 3.03
C TYR A 568 24.81 15.49 1.57
N LEU A 569 25.62 16.40 1.03
CA LEU A 569 25.57 16.79 -0.38
C LEU A 569 26.86 16.38 -1.09
N ILE A 570 26.73 15.60 -2.15
CA ILE A 570 27.83 15.36 -3.08
C ILE A 570 27.74 16.42 -4.15
N ARG A 571 28.77 17.27 -4.28
CA ARG A 571 28.83 18.32 -5.29
C ARG A 571 29.97 18.03 -6.25
N ALA A 572 29.68 18.15 -7.54
CA ALA A 572 30.64 18.07 -8.62
C ALA A 572 30.71 19.42 -9.32
N ASN A 573 31.92 19.97 -9.41
CA ASN A 573 32.20 21.25 -10.05
C ASN A 573 33.22 21.07 -11.17
N THR A 574 32.90 21.61 -12.34
CA THR A 574 33.78 21.76 -13.50
C THR A 574 33.88 23.25 -13.85
N ARG A 575 34.62 23.60 -14.91
CA ARG A 575 34.70 24.99 -15.39
C ARG A 575 33.34 25.54 -15.83
N ASP A 576 32.54 24.72 -16.51
CA ASP A 576 31.33 25.17 -17.22
C ASP A 576 30.03 24.56 -16.66
N TRP A 577 30.13 23.67 -15.67
CA TRP A 577 28.98 22.99 -15.06
C TRP A 577 29.19 22.71 -13.56
N GLN A 578 28.11 22.88 -12.79
CA GLN A 578 28.03 22.49 -11.39
C GLN A 578 26.77 21.66 -11.14
N GLY A 579 26.85 20.67 -10.26
CA GLY A 579 25.68 19.89 -9.84
C GLY A 579 25.86 19.20 -8.51
N SER A 580 24.75 18.90 -7.86
CA SER A 580 24.74 18.26 -6.55
C SER A 580 23.71 17.14 -6.42
N ARG A 581 24.00 16.17 -5.55
CA ARG A 581 23.10 15.08 -5.16
C ARG A 581 23.05 14.93 -3.65
N LYS A 582 21.84 14.69 -3.13
CA LYS A 582 21.59 14.46 -1.72
C LYS A 582 21.84 13.00 -1.38
N VAL A 583 22.49 12.74 -0.24
CA VAL A 583 22.73 11.40 0.29
C VAL A 583 22.37 11.35 1.77
N LEU A 584 21.72 10.27 2.20
CA LEU A 584 21.41 9.99 3.60
C LEU A 584 22.35 8.91 4.15
N VAL A 585 23.15 9.27 5.15
CA VAL A 585 24.01 8.33 5.91
C VAL A 585 23.22 7.78 7.10
N LEU A 586 23.30 6.47 7.33
CA LEU A 586 22.76 5.77 8.49
C LEU A 586 23.92 5.10 9.26
N ARG A 587 24.04 5.34 10.56
CA ARG A 587 25.10 4.81 11.44
C ARG A 587 24.54 4.16 12.68
#